data_AF-A0A3E4PX57-F1
#
_entry.id   AF-A0A3E4PX57-F1
#
_cell.length_a   1.000
_cell.length_b   1.000
_cell.length_c   1.000
_cell.angle_alpha   90.00
_cell.angle_beta   90.00
_cell.angle_gamma   90.00
#
_symmetry.space_group_name_H-M   'P 1'
#
loop_
_entity.id
_entity.type
_entity.pdbx_description
1 polymer ?
#
loop_
_entity_poly.entity_id
_entity_poly.type
_entity_poly.pdbx_seq_one_letter_code
_entity_poly.pdbx_strand_id
1 'polypeptide(L)'
;MILVDNYILAILCCVYCCLCWGSWANTQKMVTSKSWSFELFYWDLAFGLFFTALLGALTLGSLGSEGRTFFEDLAAMDWNSMKYALLGGIVWNFGNIFLTAAIAVAGMSIGFPIGGGLAWIGGIIFNYLLITLAGEVYPGNQALLWIGVVVIIVAICICGKAYGKMSASQASTPKKGILLAIVAGLAIMFFYGLVVKSLDPQYVAGGTGTLTPYTGVFCFAAGVLITTPVFNTFAMSHPAQGNKVTMKDYLKGDTRTHLIGMLGGFIWMSGMVVSFMGAGSANPAIAYALSNAAPVVAMIWGFFVWKEFKGAPKGTVPMIATMFVLFVVGLVLITLSN
;
A
#
# COMPACT_ATOMS: atom_id res chain seq x y z
N MET A 1 -22.85 -6.84 9.22
CA MET A 1 -21.41 -6.49 9.20
C MET A 1 -21.11 -5.37 10.20
N ILE A 2 -19.84 -5.16 10.57
CA ILE A 2 -19.39 -4.05 11.43
C ILE A 2 -18.95 -2.89 10.53
N LEU A 3 -19.53 -1.70 10.70
CA LEU A 3 -19.14 -0.48 9.99
C LEU A 3 -18.82 0.63 10.99
N VAL A 4 -18.05 1.61 10.54
CA VAL A 4 -17.75 2.82 11.30
C VAL A 4 -18.46 4.01 10.66
N ASP A 5 -19.51 4.48 11.33
CA ASP A 5 -20.35 5.62 10.90
C ASP A 5 -19.90 6.95 11.53
N ASN A 6 -18.89 6.91 12.41
CA ASN A 6 -18.33 8.10 13.05
C ASN A 6 -17.12 8.62 12.27
N TYR A 7 -17.16 9.87 11.85
CA TYR A 7 -16.08 10.52 11.10
C TYR A 7 -14.70 10.41 11.78
N ILE A 8 -14.60 10.71 13.07
CA ILE A 8 -13.32 10.67 13.80
C ILE A 8 -12.76 9.24 13.82
N LEU A 9 -13.60 8.25 14.08
CA LEU A 9 -13.20 6.84 14.05
C LEU A 9 -12.77 6.41 12.63
N ALA A 10 -13.42 6.89 11.58
CA ALA A 10 -13.03 6.61 10.20
C ALA A 10 -11.65 7.19 9.85
N ILE A 11 -11.34 8.39 10.34
CA ILE A 11 -9.99 8.98 10.24
C ILE A 11 -8.98 8.12 10.99
N LEU A 12 -9.29 7.63 12.20
CA LEU A 12 -8.41 6.71 12.92
C LEU A 12 -8.19 5.39 12.18
N CYS A 13 -9.21 4.88 11.49
CA CYS A 13 -9.08 3.69 10.63
C CYS A 13 -8.09 3.93 9.48
N CYS A 14 -8.11 5.12 8.87
CA CYS A 14 -7.15 5.50 7.84
C CYS A 14 -5.72 5.67 8.38
N VAL A 15 -5.56 6.24 9.59
CA VAL A 15 -4.27 6.31 10.28
C VAL A 15 -3.74 4.91 10.57
N TYR A 16 -4.58 4.00 11.06
CA TYR A 16 -4.22 2.61 11.27
C TYR A 16 -3.77 1.93 9.97
N CYS A 17 -4.50 2.17 8.86
CA CYS A 17 -4.11 1.68 7.54
C CYS A 17 -2.75 2.21 7.09
N CYS A 18 -2.49 3.51 7.29
CA CYS A 18 -1.19 4.12 7.00
C CYS A 18 -0.05 3.47 7.78
N LEU A 19 -0.25 3.23 9.08
CA LEU A 19 0.71 2.53 9.93
C LEU A 19 0.98 1.12 9.40
N CYS A 20 -0.06 0.39 9.04
CA CYS A 20 0.02 -0.95 8.47
C CYS A 20 0.80 -0.98 7.15
N TRP A 21 0.40 -0.17 6.18
CA TRP A 21 1.02 -0.09 4.85
C TRP A 21 2.46 0.41 4.87
N GLY A 22 2.85 1.21 5.86
CA GLY A 22 4.25 1.59 6.05
C GLY A 22 5.08 0.60 6.87
N SER A 23 4.45 -0.41 7.49
CA SER A 23 5.13 -1.33 8.42
C SER A 23 5.31 -2.76 7.91
N TRP A 24 4.49 -3.23 6.97
CA TRP A 24 4.54 -4.63 6.52
C TRP A 24 5.93 -5.05 6.01
N ALA A 25 6.64 -4.17 5.29
CA ALA A 25 7.94 -4.47 4.69
C ALA A 25 9.07 -4.68 5.72
N ASN A 26 8.85 -4.34 7.00
CA ASN A 26 9.77 -4.73 8.07
C ASN A 26 9.91 -6.26 8.13
N THR A 27 8.84 -6.99 7.84
CA THR A 27 8.85 -8.46 7.84
C THR A 27 9.74 -9.05 6.75
N GLN A 28 9.73 -8.47 5.55
CA GLN A 28 10.68 -8.80 4.48
C GLN A 28 12.13 -8.66 4.99
N LYS A 29 12.44 -7.51 5.60
CA LYS A 29 13.79 -7.23 6.05
C LYS A 29 14.25 -8.13 7.20
N MET A 30 13.33 -8.51 8.08
CA MET A 30 13.60 -9.50 9.14
C MET A 30 14.02 -10.85 8.57
N VAL A 31 13.39 -11.33 7.49
CA VAL A 31 13.74 -12.63 6.89
C VAL A 31 14.93 -12.55 5.93
N THR A 32 15.18 -11.39 5.30
CA THR A 32 16.38 -11.19 4.46
C THR A 32 17.68 -11.36 5.25
N SER A 33 17.67 -11.06 6.57
CA SER A 33 18.82 -11.33 7.44
C SER A 33 19.25 -12.80 7.51
N LYS A 34 18.36 -13.73 7.12
CA LYS A 34 18.61 -15.18 7.02
C LYS A 34 18.83 -15.66 5.58
N SER A 35 19.18 -14.77 4.65
CA SER A 35 19.30 -15.10 3.21
C SER A 35 17.98 -15.58 2.57
N TRP A 36 16.83 -15.24 3.15
CA TRP A 36 15.52 -15.47 2.53
C TRP A 36 15.26 -14.40 1.48
N SER A 37 15.21 -14.80 0.21
CA SER A 37 15.01 -13.87 -0.90
C SER A 37 13.59 -13.28 -0.88
N PHE A 38 13.42 -12.12 -1.52
CA PHE A 38 12.12 -11.46 -1.50
C PHE A 38 11.05 -12.28 -2.22
N GLU A 39 11.43 -13.05 -3.24
CA GLU A 39 10.53 -13.91 -4.01
C GLU A 39 9.96 -15.04 -3.14
N LEU A 40 10.80 -15.63 -2.27
CA LEU A 40 10.35 -16.66 -1.32
C LEU A 40 9.43 -16.05 -0.26
N PHE A 41 9.80 -14.88 0.29
CA PHE A 41 8.97 -14.11 1.21
C PHE A 41 7.61 -13.72 0.59
N TYR A 42 7.57 -13.42 -0.71
CA TYR A 42 6.37 -12.92 -1.38
C TYR A 42 5.23 -13.96 -1.41
N TRP A 43 5.56 -15.25 -1.45
CA TRP A 43 4.57 -16.31 -1.32
C TRP A 43 3.86 -16.25 0.04
N ASP A 44 4.63 -16.14 1.12
CA ASP A 44 4.10 -16.03 2.48
C ASP A 44 3.27 -14.75 2.63
N LEU A 45 3.75 -13.63 2.07
CA LEU A 45 3.03 -12.37 2.03
C LEU A 45 1.66 -12.54 1.36
N ALA A 46 1.60 -13.16 0.17
CA ALA A 46 0.37 -13.38 -0.57
C ALA A 46 -0.65 -14.24 0.21
N PHE A 47 -0.19 -15.29 0.88
CA PHE A 47 -1.05 -16.09 1.76
C PHE A 47 -1.54 -15.27 2.95
N GLY A 48 -0.66 -14.50 3.60
CA GLY A 48 -1.03 -13.63 4.71
C GLY A 48 -2.09 -12.60 4.31
N LEU A 49 -1.96 -11.99 3.13
CA LEU A 49 -2.96 -11.08 2.57
C LEU A 49 -4.32 -11.77 2.41
N PHE A 50 -4.35 -12.93 1.74
CA PHE A 50 -5.59 -13.66 1.48
C PHE A 50 -6.30 -14.11 2.76
N PHE A 51 -5.58 -14.78 3.67
CA PHE A 51 -6.18 -15.28 4.90
C PHE A 51 -6.66 -14.18 5.83
N THR A 52 -5.98 -13.03 5.83
CA THR A 52 -6.41 -11.87 6.63
C THR A 52 -7.67 -11.23 6.06
N ALA A 53 -7.78 -11.11 4.73
CA ALA A 53 -9.01 -10.64 4.09
C ALA A 53 -10.18 -11.59 4.33
N LEU A 54 -9.94 -12.90 4.21
CA LEU A 54 -10.93 -13.94 4.50
C LEU A 54 -11.38 -13.88 5.97
N LEU A 55 -10.44 -13.77 6.91
CA LEU A 55 -10.74 -13.60 8.33
C LEU A 55 -11.58 -12.34 8.57
N GLY A 56 -11.20 -11.20 7.96
CA GLY A 56 -11.94 -9.95 8.04
C GLY A 56 -13.38 -10.09 7.55
N ALA A 57 -13.59 -10.76 6.42
CA ALA A 57 -14.92 -10.99 5.85
C ALA A 57 -15.78 -11.95 6.71
N LEU A 58 -15.19 -13.05 7.19
CA LEU A 58 -15.90 -14.02 8.05
C LEU A 58 -16.19 -13.49 9.45
N THR A 59 -15.44 -12.48 9.91
CA THR A 59 -15.62 -11.89 11.25
C THR A 59 -16.28 -10.52 11.15
N LEU A 60 -15.51 -9.46 10.93
CA LEU A 60 -15.99 -8.08 10.84
C LEU A 60 -17.08 -7.93 9.77
N GLY A 61 -16.95 -8.64 8.65
CA GLY A 61 -17.94 -8.68 7.58
C GLY A 61 -19.25 -9.42 7.91
N SER A 62 -19.30 -10.21 8.99
CA SER A 62 -20.43 -11.12 9.26
C SER A 62 -20.99 -11.06 10.69
N LEU A 63 -20.24 -10.54 11.67
CA LEU A 63 -20.62 -10.58 13.10
C LEU A 63 -21.30 -9.29 13.60
N GLY A 64 -21.42 -8.25 12.77
CA GLY A 64 -22.10 -6.99 13.13
C GLY A 64 -23.53 -6.88 12.62
N SER A 65 -24.26 -5.86 13.06
CA SER A 65 -25.68 -5.61 12.76
C SER A 65 -25.98 -4.92 11.43
N GLU A 66 -24.98 -4.33 10.77
CA GLU A 66 -25.21 -3.43 9.63
C GLU A 66 -25.09 -4.13 8.28
N GLY A 67 -26.01 -3.86 7.35
CA GLY A 67 -25.96 -4.38 5.97
C GLY A 67 -25.85 -5.90 5.85
N ARG A 68 -25.46 -6.37 4.66
CA ARG A 68 -25.37 -7.81 4.34
C ARG A 68 -24.15 -8.47 5.00
N THR A 69 -24.30 -9.70 5.45
CA THR A 69 -23.17 -10.56 5.86
C THR A 69 -22.37 -11.00 4.63
N PHE A 70 -21.14 -11.50 4.84
CA PHE A 70 -20.28 -11.95 3.74
C PHE A 70 -20.93 -13.01 2.85
N PHE A 71 -21.60 -14.01 3.44
CA PHE A 71 -22.23 -15.08 2.66
C PHE A 71 -23.49 -14.63 1.92
N GLU A 72 -24.29 -13.74 2.51
CA GLU A 72 -25.42 -13.12 1.83
C GLU A 72 -24.94 -12.26 0.65
N ASP A 73 -23.84 -11.53 0.85
CA ASP A 73 -23.25 -10.69 -0.18
C ASP A 73 -22.65 -11.52 -1.33
N LEU A 74 -21.99 -12.65 -1.03
CA LEU A 74 -21.53 -13.60 -2.04
C LEU A 74 -22.68 -14.24 -2.84
N ALA A 75 -23.83 -14.48 -2.22
CA ALA A 75 -25.00 -15.02 -2.91
C ALA A 75 -25.66 -13.99 -3.83
N ALA A 76 -25.52 -12.70 -3.52
CA ALA A 76 -26.10 -11.58 -4.26
C ALA A 76 -25.11 -10.89 -5.21
N MET A 77 -23.83 -11.25 -5.20
CA MET A 77 -22.80 -10.54 -5.96
C MET A 77 -23.01 -10.66 -7.46
N ASP A 78 -22.75 -9.57 -8.17
CA ASP A 78 -22.70 -9.58 -9.63
C ASP A 78 -21.26 -9.66 -10.15
N TRP A 79 -21.13 -10.19 -11.36
CA TRP A 79 -19.83 -10.38 -12.02
C TRP A 79 -19.11 -9.05 -12.32
N ASN A 80 -19.85 -7.97 -12.61
CA ASN A 80 -19.24 -6.68 -12.93
C ASN A 80 -18.60 -6.04 -11.71
N SER A 81 -19.17 -6.22 -10.52
CA SER A 81 -18.56 -5.74 -9.29
C SER A 81 -17.33 -6.58 -8.92
N MET A 82 -17.47 -7.91 -8.95
CA MET A 82 -16.36 -8.81 -8.62
C MET A 82 -15.12 -8.60 -9.52
N LYS A 83 -15.30 -8.41 -10.85
CA LYS A 83 -14.16 -8.18 -11.76
C LYS A 83 -13.39 -6.90 -11.43
N TYR A 84 -14.04 -5.85 -10.93
CA TYR A 84 -13.36 -4.62 -10.54
C TYR A 84 -12.50 -4.82 -9.29
N ALA A 85 -13.02 -5.51 -8.28
CA ALA A 85 -12.26 -5.85 -7.08
C ALA A 85 -11.05 -6.76 -7.40
N LEU A 86 -11.29 -7.81 -8.19
CA LEU A 86 -10.23 -8.71 -8.69
C LEU A 86 -9.16 -7.93 -9.46
N LEU A 87 -9.57 -7.07 -10.40
CA LEU A 87 -8.63 -6.24 -11.18
C LEU A 87 -7.82 -5.30 -10.29
N GLY A 88 -8.44 -4.71 -9.26
CA GLY A 88 -7.73 -3.94 -8.24
C GLY A 88 -6.62 -4.77 -7.58
N GLY A 89 -6.95 -6.00 -7.18
CA GLY A 89 -5.99 -6.96 -6.62
C GLY A 89 -4.84 -7.29 -7.58
N ILE A 90 -5.15 -7.53 -8.84
CA ILE A 90 -4.18 -7.87 -9.88
C ILE A 90 -3.20 -6.71 -10.13
N VAL A 91 -3.73 -5.50 -10.33
CA VAL A 91 -2.94 -4.29 -10.58
C VAL A 91 -2.05 -3.97 -9.38
N TRP A 92 -2.60 -4.09 -8.17
CA TRP A 92 -1.83 -3.91 -6.94
C TRP A 92 -0.74 -4.97 -6.80
N ASN A 93 -1.03 -6.26 -7.05
CA ASN A 93 -0.07 -7.34 -6.92
C ASN A 93 1.13 -7.14 -7.86
N PHE A 94 0.84 -6.77 -9.11
CA PHE A 94 1.86 -6.40 -10.08
C PHE A 94 2.79 -5.32 -9.50
N GLY A 95 2.23 -4.19 -9.06
CA GLY A 95 3.01 -3.10 -8.48
C GLY A 95 3.75 -3.49 -7.20
N ASN A 96 3.13 -4.30 -6.33
CA ASN A 96 3.70 -4.68 -5.04
C ASN A 96 4.89 -5.65 -5.17
N ILE A 97 4.93 -6.51 -6.20
CA ILE A 97 6.14 -7.29 -6.51
C ILE A 97 7.30 -6.36 -6.87
N PHE A 98 7.06 -5.36 -7.73
CA PHE A 98 8.08 -4.35 -8.05
C PHE A 98 8.52 -3.56 -6.82
N LEU A 99 7.60 -3.22 -5.92
CA LEU A 99 7.92 -2.52 -4.67
C LEU A 99 8.80 -3.39 -3.76
N THR A 100 8.43 -4.65 -3.57
CA THR A 100 9.17 -5.62 -2.74
C THR A 100 10.57 -5.85 -3.31
N ALA A 101 10.68 -5.96 -4.64
CA ALA A 101 11.95 -6.05 -5.36
C ALA A 101 12.79 -4.78 -5.21
N ALA A 102 12.18 -3.60 -5.30
CA ALA A 102 12.85 -2.32 -5.09
C ALA A 102 13.40 -2.20 -3.67
N ILE A 103 12.64 -2.64 -2.65
CA ILE A 103 13.08 -2.69 -1.26
C ILE A 103 14.25 -3.65 -1.08
N ALA A 104 14.23 -4.81 -1.75
CA ALA A 104 15.35 -5.75 -1.71
C ALA A 104 16.63 -5.15 -2.30
N VAL A 105 16.53 -4.45 -3.43
CA VAL A 105 17.68 -3.89 -4.18
C VAL A 105 18.21 -2.59 -3.59
N ALA A 106 17.32 -1.69 -3.17
CA ALA A 106 17.65 -0.31 -2.80
C ALA A 106 17.35 0.03 -1.33
N GLY A 107 16.76 -0.89 -0.57
CA GLY A 107 16.35 -0.65 0.81
C GLY A 107 14.97 0.00 0.94
N MET A 108 14.40 -0.11 2.14
CA MET A 108 13.06 0.39 2.45
C MET A 108 13.01 1.91 2.33
N SER A 109 14.09 2.56 2.74
CA SER A 109 14.22 4.01 2.71
C SER A 109 14.17 4.55 1.26
N ILE A 110 14.65 3.82 0.24
CA ILE A 110 14.52 4.26 -1.17
C ILE A 110 13.20 3.79 -1.78
N GLY A 111 12.83 2.53 -1.59
CA GLY A 111 11.67 1.93 -2.25
C GLY A 111 10.35 2.64 -1.95
N PHE A 112 10.07 2.91 -0.67
CA PHE A 112 8.79 3.50 -0.26
C PHE A 112 8.59 4.96 -0.65
N PRO A 113 9.54 5.89 -0.44
CA PRO A 113 9.35 7.28 -0.84
C PRO A 113 9.20 7.47 -2.34
N ILE A 114 9.91 6.66 -3.16
CA ILE A 114 9.77 6.74 -4.61
C ILE A 114 8.49 6.02 -5.04
N GLY A 115 8.35 4.73 -4.75
CA GLY A 115 7.21 3.94 -5.22
C GLY A 115 5.91 4.31 -4.52
N GLY A 116 5.89 4.23 -3.19
CA GLY A 116 4.73 4.61 -2.39
C GLY A 116 4.40 6.10 -2.50
N GLY A 117 5.41 6.99 -2.57
CA GLY A 117 5.17 8.42 -2.76
C GLY A 117 4.57 8.75 -4.13
N LEU A 118 5.04 8.10 -5.21
CA LEU A 118 4.43 8.22 -6.54
C LEU A 118 3.01 7.65 -6.56
N ALA A 119 2.77 6.51 -5.91
CA ALA A 119 1.42 5.94 -5.79
C ALA A 119 0.46 6.90 -5.07
N TRP A 120 0.95 7.53 -4.00
CA TRP A 120 0.18 8.48 -3.22
C TRP A 120 -0.20 9.73 -4.02
N ILE A 121 0.77 10.43 -4.61
CA ILE A 121 0.52 11.63 -5.41
C ILE A 121 -0.28 11.29 -6.67
N GLY A 122 0.14 10.25 -7.38
CA GLY A 122 -0.49 9.80 -8.62
C GLY A 122 -1.96 9.45 -8.41
N GLY A 123 -2.29 8.81 -7.28
CA GLY A 123 -3.67 8.51 -6.96
C GLY A 123 -4.49 9.74 -6.59
N ILE A 124 -3.92 10.73 -5.89
CA ILE A 124 -4.62 12.01 -5.65
C ILE A 124 -4.94 12.70 -6.97
N ILE A 125 -3.94 12.83 -7.86
CA ILE A 125 -4.12 13.45 -9.18
C ILE A 125 -5.15 12.68 -10.00
N PHE A 126 -5.05 11.35 -10.04
CA PHE A 126 -5.97 10.52 -10.81
C PHE A 126 -7.41 10.63 -10.30
N ASN A 127 -7.63 10.58 -8.98
CA ASN A 127 -8.97 10.74 -8.41
C ASN A 127 -9.53 12.15 -8.67
N TYR A 128 -8.71 13.19 -8.55
CA TYR A 128 -9.12 14.56 -8.89
C TYR A 128 -9.54 14.68 -10.36
N LEU A 129 -8.77 14.07 -11.28
CA LEU A 129 -9.08 14.02 -12.70
C LEU A 129 -10.38 13.26 -12.96
N LEU A 130 -10.63 12.15 -12.27
CA LEU A 130 -11.89 11.40 -12.42
C LEU A 130 -13.11 12.25 -12.04
N ILE A 131 -13.07 12.98 -10.93
CA ILE A 131 -14.14 13.91 -10.51
C ILE A 131 -14.35 14.98 -11.58
N THR A 132 -13.26 15.61 -12.02
CA THR A 132 -13.32 16.70 -13.01
C THR A 132 -13.85 16.22 -14.36
N LEU A 133 -13.41 15.04 -14.83
CA LEU A 133 -13.86 14.43 -16.09
C LEU A 133 -15.31 13.94 -16.04
N ALA A 134 -15.83 13.64 -14.85
CA ALA A 134 -17.25 13.36 -14.64
C ALA A 134 -18.12 14.64 -14.68
N GLY A 135 -17.52 15.82 -14.83
CA GLY A 135 -18.23 17.11 -14.79
C GLY A 135 -18.55 17.58 -13.38
N GLU A 136 -18.00 16.93 -12.36
CA GLU A 136 -18.18 17.27 -10.96
C GLU A 136 -17.08 18.24 -10.47
N VAL A 137 -17.38 18.98 -9.41
CA VAL A 137 -16.41 19.84 -8.74
C VAL A 137 -15.86 19.08 -7.54
N TYR A 138 -14.54 19.10 -7.36
CA TYR A 138 -13.91 18.53 -6.16
C TYR A 138 -14.59 19.08 -4.89
N PRO A 139 -15.19 18.22 -4.07
CA PRO A 139 -15.82 18.65 -2.82
C PRO A 139 -14.71 18.97 -1.82
N GLY A 140 -14.40 20.26 -1.66
CA GLY A 140 -13.43 20.76 -0.69
C GLY A 140 -12.56 21.92 -1.19
N ASN A 141 -11.56 22.28 -0.39
CA ASN A 141 -10.62 23.36 -0.69
C ASN A 141 -9.50 22.91 -1.65
N GLN A 142 -9.71 23.15 -2.95
CA GLN A 142 -8.75 22.79 -4.00
C GLN A 142 -7.36 23.43 -3.80
N ALA A 143 -7.29 24.66 -3.30
CA ALA A 143 -6.02 25.33 -3.08
C ALA A 143 -5.19 24.59 -2.01
N LEU A 144 -5.80 24.20 -0.89
CA LEU A 144 -5.13 23.42 0.16
C LEU A 144 -4.68 22.05 -0.34
N LEU A 145 -5.51 21.37 -1.15
CA LEU A 145 -5.15 20.09 -1.77
C LEU A 145 -3.86 20.22 -2.59
N TRP A 146 -3.82 21.20 -3.51
CA TRP A 146 -2.67 21.37 -4.42
C TRP A 146 -1.42 21.89 -3.71
N ILE A 147 -1.56 22.78 -2.71
CA ILE A 147 -0.42 23.17 -1.87
C ILE A 147 0.13 21.94 -1.15
N GLY A 148 -0.74 21.10 -0.58
CA GLY A 148 -0.34 19.84 0.06
C GLY A 148 0.41 18.91 -0.90
N VAL A 149 -0.10 18.72 -2.12
CA VAL A 149 0.57 17.92 -3.16
C VAL A 149 1.95 18.47 -3.51
N VAL A 150 2.08 19.79 -3.71
CA VAL A 150 3.38 20.43 -4.00
C VAL A 150 4.37 20.22 -2.85
N VAL A 151 3.92 20.36 -1.60
CA VAL A 151 4.75 20.12 -0.41
C VAL A 151 5.27 18.67 -0.37
N ILE A 152 4.43 17.68 -0.70
CA ILE A 152 4.83 16.27 -0.77
C ILE A 152 5.82 16.04 -1.92
N ILE A 153 5.61 16.64 -3.10
CA ILE A 153 6.57 16.56 -4.22
C ILE A 153 7.95 17.08 -3.80
N VAL A 154 7.99 18.21 -3.08
CA VAL A 154 9.24 18.76 -2.54
C VAL A 154 9.86 17.81 -1.53
N ALA A 155 9.07 17.19 -0.65
CA ALA A 155 9.55 16.18 0.30
C ALA A 155 10.20 14.98 -0.43
N ILE A 156 9.53 14.41 -1.44
CA ILE A 156 10.08 13.30 -2.24
C ILE A 156 11.37 13.72 -2.95
N CYS A 157 11.45 14.94 -3.49
CA CYS A 157 12.67 15.47 -4.09
C CYS A 157 13.83 15.55 -3.08
N ILE A 158 13.56 16.04 -1.86
CA ILE A 158 14.56 16.11 -0.79
C ILE A 158 15.00 14.69 -0.38
N CYS A 159 14.05 13.77 -0.29
CA CYS A 159 14.30 12.36 -0.03
C CYS A 159 15.26 11.76 -1.07
N GLY A 160 14.96 11.95 -2.37
CA GLY A 160 15.82 11.51 -3.47
C GLY A 160 17.23 12.11 -3.40
N LYS A 161 17.34 13.40 -3.05
CA LYS A 161 18.66 14.05 -2.86
C LYS A 161 19.42 13.49 -1.65
N ALA A 162 18.76 13.23 -0.53
CA ALA A 162 19.37 12.63 0.66
C ALA A 162 19.95 11.24 0.33
N TYR A 163 19.22 10.44 -0.46
CA TYR A 163 19.73 9.15 -0.96
C TYR A 163 20.83 9.26 -1.98
N GLY A 164 20.75 10.22 -2.91
CA GLY A 164 21.82 10.49 -3.85
C GLY A 164 23.13 10.75 -3.13
N LYS A 165 23.08 11.50 -2.02
CA LYS A 165 24.24 11.78 -1.16
C LYS A 165 24.78 10.52 -0.47
N MET A 166 23.89 9.66 0.03
CA MET A 166 24.29 8.39 0.65
C MET A 166 24.88 7.40 -0.37
N SER A 167 24.28 7.30 -1.56
CA SER A 167 24.74 6.42 -2.64
C SER A 167 26.09 6.87 -3.21
N ALA A 168 26.30 8.19 -3.35
CA ALA A 168 27.60 8.74 -3.76
C ALA A 168 28.72 8.39 -2.77
N SER A 169 28.41 8.23 -1.48
CA SER A 169 29.38 7.74 -0.48
C SER A 169 29.59 6.23 -0.49
N GLN A 170 28.69 5.45 -1.12
CA GLN A 170 28.75 3.99 -1.22
C GLN A 170 29.17 3.49 -2.63
N ALA A 171 29.80 4.35 -3.44
CA ALA A 171 30.36 4.06 -4.77
C ALA A 171 29.39 3.57 -5.87
N SER A 172 28.10 3.29 -5.57
CA SER A 172 27.11 2.96 -6.60
C SER A 172 25.68 3.39 -6.21
N THR A 173 24.97 3.98 -7.17
CA THR A 173 23.53 4.29 -7.05
C THR A 173 22.72 3.06 -7.46
N PRO A 174 21.71 2.62 -6.68
CA PRO A 174 20.90 1.45 -7.00
C PRO A 174 19.86 1.76 -8.09
N LYS A 175 20.32 2.09 -9.31
CA LYS A 175 19.48 2.48 -10.47
C LYS A 175 18.35 1.48 -10.73
N LYS A 176 18.65 0.19 -10.64
CA LYS A 176 17.66 -0.89 -10.82
C LYS A 176 16.54 -0.78 -9.78
N GLY A 177 16.87 -0.60 -8.50
CA GLY A 177 15.87 -0.46 -7.43
C GLY A 177 15.01 0.79 -7.58
N ILE A 178 15.58 1.91 -8.03
CA ILE A 178 14.83 3.13 -8.34
C ILE A 178 13.82 2.89 -9.48
N LEU A 179 14.24 2.25 -10.57
CA LEU A 179 13.35 1.93 -11.68
C LEU A 179 12.20 1.01 -11.25
N LEU A 180 12.51 -0.03 -10.47
CA LEU A 180 11.50 -0.93 -9.90
C LEU A 180 10.50 -0.15 -9.03
N ALA A 181 10.97 0.79 -8.19
CA ALA A 181 10.10 1.61 -7.36
C ALA A 181 9.18 2.52 -8.19
N ILE A 182 9.67 3.11 -9.28
CA ILE A 182 8.84 3.93 -10.18
C ILE A 182 7.73 3.09 -10.83
N VAL A 183 8.07 1.91 -11.36
CA VAL A 183 7.08 0.98 -11.94
C VAL A 183 6.04 0.58 -10.89
N ALA A 184 6.48 0.30 -9.66
CA ALA A 184 5.58 -0.01 -8.55
C ALA A 184 4.60 1.14 -8.28
N GLY A 185 5.09 2.37 -8.17
CA GLY A 185 4.25 3.54 -7.88
C GLY A 185 3.20 3.80 -8.96
N LEU A 186 3.60 3.71 -10.23
CA LEU A 186 2.70 3.88 -11.37
C LEU A 186 1.62 2.80 -11.45
N ALA A 187 1.92 1.56 -11.04
CA ALA A 187 0.92 0.50 -10.98
C ALA A 187 -0.03 0.67 -9.79
N ILE A 188 0.52 0.93 -8.59
CA ILE A 188 -0.25 1.00 -7.35
C ILE A 188 -1.22 2.19 -7.35
N MET A 189 -0.93 3.31 -8.03
CA MET A 189 -1.84 4.48 -7.97
C MET A 189 -3.28 4.22 -8.44
N PHE A 190 -3.54 3.12 -9.17
CA PHE A 190 -4.85 2.82 -9.73
C PHE A 190 -5.71 1.83 -8.91
N PHE A 191 -5.13 1.06 -7.99
CA PHE A 191 -5.86 -0.08 -7.40
C PHE A 191 -7.06 0.37 -6.57
N TYR A 192 -6.92 1.44 -5.79
CA TYR A 192 -7.94 1.85 -4.81
C TYR A 192 -9.25 2.23 -5.51
N GLY A 193 -9.17 3.01 -6.59
CA GLY A 193 -10.36 3.40 -7.36
C GLY A 193 -11.06 2.20 -8.01
N LEU A 194 -10.32 1.16 -8.41
CA LEU A 194 -10.90 -0.09 -8.91
C LEU A 194 -11.66 -0.82 -7.81
N VAL A 195 -11.12 -0.88 -6.60
CA VAL A 195 -11.83 -1.48 -5.46
C VAL A 195 -13.08 -0.66 -5.13
N VAL A 196 -12.98 0.68 -5.04
CA VAL A 196 -14.15 1.55 -4.81
C VAL A 196 -15.25 1.30 -5.84
N LYS A 197 -14.93 1.22 -7.14
CA LYS A 197 -15.92 0.93 -8.20
C LYS A 197 -16.66 -0.40 -8.02
N SER A 198 -16.04 -1.39 -7.37
CA SER A 198 -16.69 -2.67 -7.07
C SER A 198 -17.72 -2.60 -5.95
N LEU A 199 -17.65 -1.57 -5.11
CA LEU A 199 -18.47 -1.45 -3.92
C LEU A 199 -19.82 -0.81 -4.22
N ASP A 200 -20.80 -1.21 -3.42
CA ASP A 200 -22.13 -0.61 -3.41
C ASP A 200 -22.06 0.87 -2.98
N PRO A 201 -22.68 1.79 -3.73
CA PRO A 201 -22.72 3.22 -3.40
C PRO A 201 -23.24 3.52 -1.99
N GLN A 202 -24.02 2.62 -1.39
CA GLN A 202 -24.50 2.79 -0.01
C GLN A 202 -23.38 2.75 1.04
N TYR A 203 -22.24 2.12 0.74
CA TYR A 203 -21.13 1.97 1.69
C TYR A 203 -19.93 2.88 1.39
N VAL A 204 -19.81 3.39 0.17
CA VAL A 204 -18.69 4.26 -0.21
C VAL A 204 -19.10 5.22 -1.32
N ALA A 205 -18.75 6.49 -1.17
CA ALA A 205 -18.94 7.46 -2.23
C ALA A 205 -18.07 7.13 -3.45
N GLY A 206 -18.64 7.22 -4.65
CA GLY A 206 -18.00 6.82 -5.90
C GLY A 206 -18.06 5.31 -6.21
N GLY A 207 -18.69 4.52 -5.34
CA GLY A 207 -19.05 3.13 -5.63
C GLY A 207 -20.04 3.05 -6.80
N THR A 208 -19.92 1.99 -7.60
CA THR A 208 -20.82 1.71 -8.74
C THR A 208 -21.25 0.25 -8.81
N GLY A 209 -20.79 -0.55 -7.86
CA GLY A 209 -21.00 -1.99 -7.84
C GLY A 209 -22.06 -2.40 -6.83
N THR A 210 -21.97 -3.64 -6.40
CA THR A 210 -22.91 -4.25 -5.45
C THR A 210 -22.21 -4.82 -4.22
N LEU A 211 -20.88 -4.85 -4.17
CA LEU A 211 -20.19 -5.52 -3.05
C LEU A 211 -20.23 -4.69 -1.78
N THR A 212 -20.31 -5.37 -0.64
CA THR A 212 -19.94 -4.78 0.65
C THR A 212 -18.43 -4.52 0.70
N PRO A 213 -17.95 -3.59 1.56
CA PRO A 213 -16.53 -3.30 1.69
C PRO A 213 -15.68 -4.55 1.97
N TYR A 214 -16.16 -5.45 2.83
CA TYR A 214 -15.44 -6.67 3.21
C TYR A 214 -15.34 -7.68 2.06
N THR A 215 -16.43 -7.89 1.31
CA THR A 215 -16.40 -8.76 0.12
C THR A 215 -15.51 -8.18 -0.97
N GLY A 216 -15.53 -6.85 -1.17
CA GLY A 216 -14.61 -6.18 -2.10
C GLY A 216 -13.14 -6.40 -1.74
N VAL A 217 -12.78 -6.26 -0.45
CA VAL A 217 -11.43 -6.55 0.04
C VAL A 217 -11.05 -8.03 -0.11
N PHE A 218 -12.00 -8.95 0.14
CA PHE A 218 -11.79 -10.38 -0.11
C PHE A 218 -11.53 -10.69 -1.60
N CYS A 219 -12.34 -10.15 -2.51
CA CYS A 219 -12.15 -10.31 -3.95
C CYS A 219 -10.83 -9.68 -4.43
N PHE A 220 -10.45 -8.53 -3.88
CA PHE A 220 -9.12 -7.94 -4.10
C PHE A 220 -8.01 -8.93 -3.70
N ALA A 221 -8.08 -9.51 -2.50
CA ALA A 221 -7.09 -10.46 -2.02
C ALA A 221 -7.05 -11.76 -2.85
N ALA A 222 -8.21 -12.22 -3.35
CA ALA A 222 -8.28 -13.32 -4.29
C ALA A 222 -7.56 -12.99 -5.60
N GLY A 223 -7.74 -11.77 -6.13
CA GLY A 223 -7.03 -11.29 -7.33
C GLY A 223 -5.51 -11.28 -7.15
N VAL A 224 -5.03 -10.89 -5.97
CA VAL A 224 -3.62 -11.02 -5.58
C VAL A 224 -3.19 -12.48 -5.61
N LEU A 225 -3.86 -13.36 -4.86
CA LEU A 225 -3.46 -14.76 -4.72
C LEU A 225 -3.46 -15.51 -6.07
N ILE A 226 -4.45 -15.27 -6.93
CA ILE A 226 -4.57 -15.91 -8.25
C ILE A 226 -3.42 -15.50 -9.17
N THR A 227 -2.94 -14.26 -9.09
CA THR A 227 -1.89 -13.76 -9.99
C THR A 227 -0.48 -13.91 -9.45
N THR A 228 -0.31 -14.16 -8.14
CA THR A 228 1.00 -14.42 -7.53
C THR A 228 1.78 -15.56 -8.19
N PRO A 229 1.17 -16.73 -8.52
CA PRO A 229 1.88 -17.78 -9.26
C PRO A 229 2.45 -17.34 -10.60
N VAL A 230 1.82 -16.38 -11.27
CA VAL A 230 2.31 -15.87 -12.56
C VAL A 230 3.46 -14.89 -12.32
N PHE A 231 3.19 -13.83 -11.55
CA PHE A 231 4.15 -12.73 -11.38
C PHE A 231 5.36 -13.13 -10.53
N ASN A 232 5.14 -13.88 -9.44
CA ASN A 232 6.23 -14.24 -8.54
C ASN A 232 7.09 -15.36 -9.14
N THR A 233 6.53 -16.31 -9.89
CA THR A 233 7.35 -17.32 -10.62
C THR A 233 8.22 -16.65 -11.68
N PHE A 234 7.72 -15.60 -12.35
CA PHE A 234 8.55 -14.78 -13.22
C PHE A 234 9.70 -14.10 -12.44
N ALA A 235 9.42 -13.51 -11.27
CA ALA A 235 10.45 -12.93 -10.42
C ALA A 235 11.49 -13.96 -9.93
N MET A 236 11.05 -15.16 -9.53
CA MET A 236 11.92 -16.27 -9.10
C MET A 236 12.89 -16.73 -10.21
N SER A 237 12.46 -16.66 -11.47
CA SER A 237 13.28 -17.01 -12.64
C SER A 237 14.14 -15.85 -13.16
N HIS A 238 13.77 -14.60 -12.83
CA HIS A 238 14.45 -13.36 -13.22
C HIS A 238 14.66 -12.44 -12.00
N PRO A 239 15.45 -12.88 -11.00
CA PRO A 239 15.53 -12.20 -9.72
C PRO A 239 16.07 -10.78 -9.87
N ALA A 240 15.51 -9.86 -9.07
CA ALA A 240 15.96 -8.48 -9.05
C ALA A 240 17.40 -8.36 -8.50
N GLN A 241 17.79 -9.27 -7.63
CA GLN A 241 19.13 -9.40 -7.05
C GLN A 241 19.37 -10.85 -6.63
N GLY A 242 20.62 -11.32 -6.68
CA GLY A 242 20.99 -12.67 -6.27
C GLY A 242 20.73 -13.71 -7.35
N ASN A 243 20.58 -14.97 -6.93
CA ASN A 243 20.44 -16.13 -7.80
C ASN A 243 18.97 -16.50 -8.00
N LYS A 244 18.68 -17.24 -9.08
CA LYS A 244 17.35 -17.82 -9.31
C LYS A 244 16.97 -18.73 -8.13
N VAL A 245 15.71 -18.66 -7.72
CA VAL A 245 15.17 -19.50 -6.65
C VAL A 245 14.04 -20.37 -7.18
N THR A 246 13.74 -21.47 -6.50
CA THR A 246 12.70 -22.42 -6.89
C THR A 246 11.73 -22.70 -5.76
N MET A 247 10.60 -23.33 -6.05
CA MET A 247 9.68 -23.79 -5.00
C MET A 247 10.32 -24.82 -4.05
N LYS A 248 11.37 -25.53 -4.49
CA LYS A 248 12.15 -26.38 -3.58
C LYS A 248 12.87 -25.57 -2.52
N ASP A 249 13.27 -24.34 -2.83
CA ASP A 249 13.93 -23.45 -1.86
C ASP A 249 12.89 -22.84 -0.91
N TYR A 250 11.69 -22.54 -1.40
CA TYR A 250 10.55 -22.14 -0.56
C TYR A 250 10.23 -23.20 0.50
N LEU A 251 10.21 -24.48 0.13
CA LEU A 251 9.88 -25.58 1.06
C LEU A 251 10.98 -25.86 2.10
N LYS A 252 12.17 -25.28 1.97
CA LYS A 252 13.25 -25.39 2.97
C LYS A 252 13.12 -24.37 4.10
N GLY A 253 12.19 -23.42 4.01
CA GLY A 253 11.98 -22.39 5.02
C GLY A 253 11.56 -22.98 6.37
N ASP A 254 12.09 -22.43 7.46
CA ASP A 254 11.61 -22.77 8.79
C ASP A 254 10.23 -22.12 9.06
N THR A 255 9.43 -22.72 9.94
CA THR A 255 8.08 -22.23 10.28
C THR A 255 8.09 -20.75 10.71
N ARG A 256 9.12 -20.32 11.44
CA ARG A 256 9.22 -18.93 11.90
C ARG A 256 9.39 -17.97 10.72
N THR A 257 10.15 -18.35 9.70
CA THR A 257 10.39 -17.56 8.49
C THR A 257 9.09 -17.38 7.70
N HIS A 258 8.35 -18.47 7.50
CA HIS A 258 7.03 -18.41 6.85
C HIS A 258 6.03 -17.57 7.65
N LEU A 259 5.97 -17.74 8.97
CA LEU A 259 5.08 -16.95 9.83
C LEU A 259 5.42 -15.45 9.82
N ILE A 260 6.70 -15.08 9.76
CA ILE A 260 7.09 -13.67 9.59
C ILE A 260 6.62 -13.14 8.23
N GLY A 261 6.73 -13.94 7.16
CA GLY A 261 6.21 -13.58 5.85
C GLY A 261 4.69 -13.36 5.84
N MET A 262 3.94 -14.30 6.43
CA MET A 262 2.49 -14.20 6.59
C MET A 262 2.09 -13.02 7.49
N LEU A 263 2.87 -12.71 8.53
CA LEU A 263 2.67 -11.52 9.37
C LEU A 263 2.76 -10.24 8.54
N GLY A 264 3.63 -10.18 7.53
CA GLY A 264 3.67 -9.07 6.59
C GLY A 264 2.33 -8.89 5.87
N GLY A 265 1.75 -9.98 5.40
CA GLY A 265 0.47 -9.97 4.71
C GLY A 265 -0.68 -9.60 5.65
N PHE A 266 -0.64 -10.09 6.88
CA PHE A 266 -1.55 -9.70 7.94
C PHE A 266 -1.50 -8.20 8.23
N ILE A 267 -0.31 -7.65 8.46
CA ILE A 267 -0.14 -6.22 8.72
C ILE A 267 -0.71 -5.41 7.56
N TRP A 268 -0.36 -5.73 6.30
CA TRP A 268 -0.84 -4.93 5.17
C TRP A 268 -2.36 -5.01 5.00
N MET A 269 -2.92 -6.22 5.03
CA MET A 269 -4.35 -6.44 4.75
C MET A 269 -5.23 -6.00 5.91
N SER A 270 -4.78 -6.09 7.16
CA SER A 270 -5.55 -5.56 8.29
C SER A 270 -5.79 -4.06 8.13
N GLY A 271 -4.79 -3.32 7.63
CA GLY A 271 -4.94 -1.91 7.28
C GLY A 271 -6.05 -1.68 6.24
N MET A 272 -6.07 -2.48 5.17
CA MET A 272 -7.10 -2.38 4.14
C MET A 272 -8.49 -2.75 4.69
N VAL A 273 -8.63 -3.83 5.46
CA VAL A 273 -9.90 -4.22 6.09
C VAL A 273 -10.44 -3.13 7.00
N VAL A 274 -9.59 -2.56 7.86
CA VAL A 274 -9.98 -1.52 8.83
C VAL A 274 -10.27 -0.18 8.14
N SER A 275 -9.50 0.22 7.13
CA SER A 275 -9.83 1.46 6.38
C SER A 275 -11.18 1.36 5.67
N PHE A 276 -11.48 0.21 5.07
CA PHE A 276 -12.75 -0.03 4.38
C PHE A 276 -13.95 -0.18 5.32
N MET A 277 -13.73 -0.53 6.59
CA MET A 277 -14.75 -0.47 7.64
C MET A 277 -15.32 0.95 7.84
N GLY A 278 -14.50 1.99 7.63
CA GLY A 278 -14.88 3.40 7.78
C GLY A 278 -15.07 4.14 6.45
N ALA A 279 -15.09 3.45 5.31
CA ALA A 279 -15.10 4.07 3.99
C ALA A 279 -16.35 4.92 3.69
N GLY A 280 -17.49 4.62 4.33
CA GLY A 280 -18.72 5.40 4.17
C GLY A 280 -18.71 6.73 4.92
N SER A 281 -17.86 6.85 5.94
CA SER A 281 -17.80 8.01 6.84
C SER A 281 -16.68 8.98 6.51
N ALA A 282 -15.61 8.51 5.89
CA ALA A 282 -14.51 9.35 5.44
C ALA A 282 -14.70 9.73 3.98
N ASN A 283 -14.43 11.00 3.63
CA ASN A 283 -14.34 11.41 2.22
C ASN A 283 -13.31 10.51 1.51
N PRO A 284 -13.63 9.85 0.38
CA PRO A 284 -12.72 8.94 -0.32
C PRO A 284 -11.35 9.55 -0.64
N ALA A 285 -11.29 10.86 -0.95
CA ALA A 285 -10.03 11.54 -1.21
C ALA A 285 -9.13 11.60 0.03
N ILE A 286 -9.72 11.85 1.20
CA ILE A 286 -9.00 11.89 2.49
C ILE A 286 -8.64 10.49 2.94
N ALA A 287 -9.58 9.54 2.83
CA ALA A 287 -9.32 8.15 3.16
C ALA A 287 -8.15 7.62 2.34
N TYR A 288 -8.12 7.92 1.03
CA TYR A 288 -7.00 7.59 0.17
C TYR A 288 -5.72 8.30 0.60
N ALA A 289 -5.74 9.63 0.75
CA ALA A 289 -4.54 10.40 1.04
C ALA A 289 -3.92 10.03 2.40
N LEU A 290 -4.75 9.85 3.43
CA LEU A 290 -4.30 9.52 4.77
C LEU A 290 -3.77 8.09 4.84
N SER A 291 -4.47 7.12 4.24
CA SER A 291 -4.03 5.73 4.20
C SER A 291 -2.73 5.56 3.39
N ASN A 292 -2.56 6.33 2.30
CA ASN A 292 -1.38 6.24 1.43
C ASN A 292 -0.17 7.06 1.92
N ALA A 293 -0.25 7.72 3.08
CA ALA A 293 0.92 8.35 3.72
C ALA A 293 1.93 7.34 4.31
N ALA A 294 1.76 6.04 3.99
CA ALA A 294 2.64 4.93 4.32
C ALA A 294 4.16 5.17 4.13
N PRO A 295 4.63 5.93 3.10
CA PRO A 295 6.05 6.24 2.97
C PRO A 295 6.64 6.93 4.20
N VAL A 296 5.86 7.75 4.91
CA VAL A 296 6.31 8.41 6.15
C VAL A 296 6.62 7.37 7.22
N VAL A 297 5.73 6.41 7.41
CA VAL A 297 5.89 5.35 8.41
C VAL A 297 7.05 4.42 8.04
N ALA A 298 7.17 4.03 6.77
CA ALA A 298 8.30 3.22 6.28
C ALA A 298 9.64 3.94 6.50
N MET A 299 9.68 5.25 6.32
CA MET A 299 10.86 6.07 6.59
C MET A 299 11.22 6.10 8.07
N ILE A 300 10.25 6.15 8.98
CA ILE A 300 10.50 6.08 10.43
C ILE A 300 11.18 4.75 10.78
N TRP A 301 10.68 3.63 10.23
CA TRP A 301 11.32 2.32 10.38
C TRP A 301 12.74 2.30 9.82
N GLY A 302 12.92 2.79 8.58
CA GLY A 302 14.22 2.85 7.90
C GLY A 302 15.26 3.66 8.69
N PHE A 303 14.86 4.82 9.22
CA PHE A 303 15.76 5.72 9.95
C PHE A 303 16.07 5.26 11.37
N PHE A 304 15.04 5.00 12.19
CA PHE A 304 15.24 4.75 13.63
C PHE A 304 15.55 3.29 13.96
N VAL A 305 14.87 2.35 13.31
CA VAL A 305 14.96 0.92 13.66
C VAL A 305 16.06 0.25 12.84
N TRP A 306 15.99 0.41 11.52
CA TRP A 306 16.95 -0.20 10.63
C TRP A 306 18.24 0.58 10.44
N LYS A 307 18.26 1.85 10.87
CA LYS A 307 19.43 2.71 10.83
C LYS A 307 20.07 2.76 9.43
N GLU A 308 19.24 2.80 8.37
CA GLU A 308 19.69 2.76 6.97
C GLU A 308 20.60 3.94 6.60
N PHE A 309 20.56 5.01 7.40
CA PHE A 309 21.38 6.21 7.24
C PHE A 309 22.60 6.27 8.17
N LYS A 310 22.93 5.18 8.85
CA LYS A 310 24.13 5.13 9.70
C LYS A 310 25.38 5.33 8.83
N GLY A 311 26.18 6.35 9.16
CA GLY A 311 27.37 6.72 8.39
C GLY A 311 27.09 7.62 7.19
N ALA A 312 25.87 8.14 7.03
CA ALA A 312 25.54 9.06 5.96
C ALA A 312 26.39 10.36 6.04
N PRO A 313 26.75 10.97 4.89
CA PRO A 313 27.53 12.20 4.87
C PRO A 313 26.90 13.34 5.67
N LYS A 314 27.73 14.26 6.17
CA LYS A 314 27.26 15.47 6.89
C LYS A 314 26.17 16.19 6.09
N GLY A 315 25.11 16.60 6.78
CA GLY A 315 23.94 17.26 6.16
C GLY A 315 22.85 16.32 5.66
N THR A 316 23.05 14.99 5.64
CA THR A 316 21.99 14.04 5.25
C THR A 316 20.86 13.96 6.29
N VAL A 317 21.20 13.93 7.59
CA VAL A 317 20.21 13.88 8.68
C VAL A 317 19.26 15.09 8.69
N PRO A 318 19.74 16.35 8.57
CA PRO A 318 18.86 17.50 8.39
C PRO A 318 17.90 17.37 7.21
N MET A 319 18.36 16.87 6.06
CA MET A 319 17.50 16.68 4.88
C MET A 319 16.37 15.68 5.16
N ILE A 320 16.68 14.58 5.86
CA ILE A 320 15.68 13.58 6.27
C ILE A 320 14.66 14.20 7.23
N ALA A 321 15.12 14.97 8.22
CA ALA A 321 14.23 15.66 9.16
C ALA A 321 13.32 16.66 8.44
N THR A 322 13.86 17.48 7.53
CA THR A 322 13.07 18.42 6.71
C THR A 322 12.04 17.68 5.87
N MET A 323 12.43 16.58 5.23
CA MET A 323 11.52 15.74 4.45
C MET A 323 10.37 15.21 5.31
N PHE A 324 10.64 14.71 6.53
CA PHE A 324 9.59 14.26 7.44
C PHE A 324 8.62 15.37 7.80
N VAL A 325 9.13 16.55 8.16
CA VAL A 325 8.29 17.72 8.48
C VAL A 325 7.41 18.08 7.30
N LEU A 326 7.96 18.15 6.08
CA LEU A 326 7.19 18.45 4.88
C LEU A 326 6.13 17.39 4.59
N PHE A 327 6.42 16.11 4.76
CA PHE A 327 5.41 15.07 4.60
C PHE A 327 4.25 15.24 5.59
N VAL A 328 4.53 15.52 6.86
CA VAL A 328 3.49 15.77 7.88
C VAL A 328 2.68 17.02 7.52
N VAL A 329 3.34 18.11 7.13
CA VAL A 329 2.66 19.34 6.70
C VAL A 329 1.78 19.08 5.47
N GLY A 330 2.31 18.40 4.45
CA GLY A 330 1.56 18.04 3.24
C GLY A 330 0.34 17.18 3.55
N LEU A 331 0.50 16.19 4.44
CA LEU A 331 -0.60 15.35 4.91
C LEU A 331 -1.69 16.15 5.63
N VAL A 332 -1.30 17.05 6.54
CA VAL A 332 -2.24 17.94 7.26
C VAL A 332 -2.97 18.84 6.27
N LEU A 333 -2.28 19.45 5.31
CA LEU A 333 -2.90 20.30 4.30
C LEU A 333 -3.92 19.55 3.43
N ILE A 334 -3.60 18.32 3.00
CA ILE A 334 -4.54 17.49 2.24
C ILE A 334 -5.73 17.09 3.11
N THR A 335 -5.50 16.74 4.37
CA THR A 335 -6.60 16.40 5.30
C THR A 335 -7.52 17.60 5.54
N LEU A 336 -6.96 18.80 5.66
CA LEU A 336 -7.70 20.07 5.80
C LEU A 336 -8.32 20.56 4.48
N SER A 337 -8.06 19.88 3.36
CA SER A 337 -8.67 20.23 2.06
C SER A 337 -10.09 19.69 1.89
N ASN A 338 -10.64 18.97 2.88
CA ASN A 338 -12.05 18.57 2.91
C ASN A 338 -13.00 19.77 2.82
#